data_AF-A0A350A099-F1
#
_entry.id   AF-A0A350A099-F1
#
_cell.length_a   1.000
_cell.length_b   1.000
_cell.length_c   1.000
_cell.angle_alpha   90.00
_cell.angle_beta   90.00
_cell.angle_gamma   90.00
#
_symmetry.space_group_name_H-M   'P 1'
#
loop_
_entity.id
_entity.type
_entity.pdbx_description
1 polymer ?
#
loop_
_entity_poly.entity_id
_entity_poly.type
_entity_poly.pdbx_seq_one_letter_code
_entity_poly.pdbx_strand_id
1 'polypeptide(L)' 'LVGAEATTKYVAPKAGVSLFGLIDLTGGYGFSLDEKGLKGKKLEGLNINFTLNLPVVMLYELFQ' A
#
# COMPACT_ATOMS: atom_id res chain seq x y z
N LEU A 1 -9.81 -3.88 -1.33
CA LEU A 1 -8.47 -4.35 -1.74
C LEU A 1 -7.87 -5.11 -0.58
N VAL A 2 -7.64 -6.42 -0.72
CA VAL A 2 -6.97 -7.22 0.33
C VAL A 2 -5.88 -8.02 -0.35
N GLY A 3 -4.68 -7.98 0.22
CA GLY A 3 -3.54 -8.74 -0.27
C GLY A 3 -2.56 -8.99 0.87
N ALA A 4 -1.67 -9.97 0.69
CA ALA A 4 -0.56 -10.16 1.59
C ALA A 4 0.67 -10.43 0.73
N GLU A 5 1.75 -9.71 1.02
CA GLU A 5 3.05 -10.00 0.41
C GLU A 5 3.82 -10.89 1.38
N ALA A 6 3.85 -12.18 1.09
CA ALA A 6 4.64 -13.15 1.83
C ALA A 6 5.91 -13.48 1.03
N THR A 7 7.05 -13.06 1.55
CA THR A 7 8.37 -13.46 1.06
C THR A 7 9.05 -14.33 2.12
N THR A 8 10.04 -15.13 1.75
CA THR A 8 10.81 -16.03 2.65
C THR A 8 11.42 -15.36 3.89
N LYS A 9 11.36 -14.02 3.99
CA LYS A 9 11.97 -13.21 5.06
C LYS A 9 10.99 -12.26 5.77
N TYR A 10 9.79 -12.01 5.22
CA TYR A 10 8.80 -11.12 5.82
C TYR A 10 7.39 -11.40 5.28
N VAL A 11 6.38 -11.07 6.07
CA VAL A 11 4.96 -11.12 5.69
C VAL A 11 4.37 -9.73 5.89
N ALA A 12 3.86 -9.13 4.82
CA ALA A 12 3.22 -7.82 4.84
C ALA A 12 1.75 -7.94 4.40
N PRO A 13 0.80 -8.18 5.32
CA PRO A 13 -0.61 -7.99 5.04
C PRO A 13 -0.90 -6.53 4.66
N LYS A 14 -1.71 -6.36 3.63
CA LYS A 14 -2.22 -5.07 3.13
C LYS A 14 -3.72 -5.15 2.94
N ALA A 15 -4.43 -4.19 3.51
CA ALA A 15 -5.87 -4.02 3.36
C ALA A 15 -6.15 -2.57 2.97
N GLY A 16 -7.09 -2.39 2.06
CA GLY A 16 -7.43 -1.09 1.53
C GLY A 16 -8.87 -1.02 1.07
N VAL A 17 -9.41 0.19 1.10
CA VAL A 17 -10.73 0.53 0.61
C VAL A 17 -10.57 1.37 -0.65
N SER A 18 -11.45 1.13 -1.62
CA SER A 18 -11.57 1.95 -2.82
C SER A 18 -12.89 2.71 -2.74
N LEU A 19 -12.83 4.02 -2.86
CA LEU A 19 -14.00 4.90 -2.90
C LEU A 19 -14.24 5.29 -4.36
N PHE A 20 -15.39 4.87 -4.88
CA PHE A 20 -15.89 5.21 -6.21
C PHE A 20 -14.95 4.86 -7.39
N GLY A 21 -13.93 4.02 -7.17
CA GLY A 21 -12.90 3.70 -8.18
C GLY A 21 -11.93 4.86 -8.48
N LEU A 22 -12.03 5.97 -7.74
CA LEU A 22 -11.23 7.18 -7.93
C LEU A 22 -10.18 7.34 -6.83
N ILE A 23 -10.50 6.91 -5.61
CA ILE A 23 -9.62 7.08 -4.44
C ILE A 23 -9.37 5.70 -3.85
N ASP A 24 -8.11 5.29 -3.83
CA ASP A 24 -7.68 4.09 -3.14
C ASP A 24 -6.87 4.45 -1.90
N LEU A 25 -7.33 3.95 -0.76
CA LEU A 25 -6.64 4.05 0.52
C LEU A 25 -6.24 2.65 0.93
N THR A 26 -4.94 2.37 0.94
CA THR A 26 -4.41 1.05 1.30
C THR A 26 -3.44 1.21 2.47
N GLY A 27 -3.65 0.42 3.53
CA GLY A 27 -2.75 0.30 4.66
C GLY A 27 -2.24 -1.12 4.78
N GLY A 28 -0.95 -1.29 4.98
CA GLY A 28 -0.33 -2.58 5.27
C GLY A 28 0.63 -2.48 6.43
N TYR A 29 0.94 -3.61 7.03
CA TYR A 29 1.95 -3.69 8.08
C TYR A 29 2.91 -4.82 7.75
N GLY A 30 4.19 -4.51 7.59
CA GLY A 30 5.22 -5.51 7.41
C GLY A 30 5.59 -6.16 8.74
N PHE A 31 5.52 -7.48 8.82
CA PHE A 31 6.04 -8.28 9.92
C PHE A 31 7.28 -9.04 9.43
N SER A 32 8.41 -8.87 10.11
CA SER A 32 9.63 -9.64 9.81
C SER A 32 9.52 -11.03 10.46
N LEU A 33 9.72 -12.09 9.67
CA LEU A 33 9.67 -13.47 10.18
C LEU A 33 11.05 -13.97 10.67
N ASP A 34 12.12 -13.24 10.38
CA ASP A 34 13.51 -13.60 10.69
C ASP A 34 14.13 -12.51 11.59
N GLU A 35 14.71 -12.89 12.73
CA GLU A 35 15.35 -11.98 13.71
C GLU A 35 16.51 -11.17 13.10
N LYS A 36 17.04 -11.60 11.95
CA LYS A 36 18.11 -10.89 11.22
C LYS A 36 17.61 -9.80 10.26
N GLY A 37 16.30 -9.71 10.01
CA GLY A 37 15.72 -8.79 9.03
C GLY A 37 16.36 -8.93 7.63
N LEU A 38 16.08 -7.97 6.75
CA LEU A 38 16.79 -7.80 5.48
C LEU A 38 17.93 -6.80 5.72
N LYS A 39 19.19 -7.25 5.60
CA LYS A 39 20.41 -6.44 5.86
C LYS A 39 20.44 -5.78 7.25
N GLY A 40 20.00 -6.46 8.31
CA GLY A 40 20.06 -5.93 9.68
C GLY A 40 19.08 -4.78 9.96
N LYS A 41 18.13 -4.51 9.06
CA LYS A 41 17.01 -3.60 9.29
C LYS A 41 15.74 -4.41 9.50
N LYS A 42 15.04 -4.11 10.60
CA LYS A 42 13.67 -4.59 10.83
C LYS A 42 12.79 -4.07 9.70
N LEU A 43 12.23 -4.98 8.90
CA LEU A 43 11.14 -4.66 7.98
C LEU A 43 9.83 -4.75 8.77
N GLU A 44 9.78 -3.97 9.84
CA GLU A 44 8.61 -3.79 10.69
C GLU A 44 8.16 -2.35 10.46
N GLY A 45 7.01 -2.17 9.85
CA GLY A 45 6.60 -0.84 9.44
C GLY A 45 5.18 -0.78 8.89
N LEU A 46 4.48 0.27 9.29
CA LEU A 46 3.20 0.65 8.72
C LEU A 46 3.45 1.29 7.34
N ASN A 47 2.83 0.73 6.31
CA ASN A 47 2.84 1.25 4.96
C ASN A 47 1.44 1.79 4.65
N ILE A 48 1.31 3.10 4.45
CA ILE A 48 0.05 3.73 4.06
C ILE A 48 0.22 4.31 2.67
N ASN A 49 -0.62 3.86 1.75
CA ASN A 49 -0.68 4.34 0.37
C ASN A 49 -2.02 5.01 0.12
N PHE A 50 -1.95 6.22 -0.43
CA PHE A 50 -3.07 6.96 -0.98
C PHE A 50 -2.88 7.09 -2.48
N THR A 51 -3.88 6.73 -3.27
CA THR A 51 -3.84 6.80 -4.73
C THR A 51 -5.09 7.48 -5.25
N LEU A 52 -4.90 8.47 -6.11
CA LEU A 52 -5.95 9.16 -6.85
C LEU A 52 -5.90 8.72 -8.31
N ASN A 53 -6.88 7.92 -8.71
CA ASN A 53 -7.11 7.51 -10.08
C ASN A 53 -8.10 8.49 -10.73
N LEU A 54 -7.60 9.64 -11.18
CA LEU A 54 -8.43 10.66 -11.84
C LEU A 54 -8.38 10.47 -13.37
N PRO A 55 -9.52 10.22 -14.04
CA PRO A 55 -9.67 10.39 -15.47
C PRO A 55 -9.15 11.74 -15.97
N VAL A 56 -8.45 11.73 -17.10
CA VAL A 56 -7.90 12.93 -17.74
C VAL A 56 -8.98 13.99 -18.00
N VAL A 57 -10.21 13.55 -18.33
CA VAL A 57 -11.36 14.44 -18.53
C VAL A 57 -11.67 15.26 -17.28
N MET A 58 -11.62 14.66 -16.08
CA MET A 58 -11.84 15.40 -14.83
C MET A 58 -10.72 16.39 -14.53
N LEU A 59 -9.47 16.04 -14.85
CA LEU A 59 -8.34 16.96 -14.70
C LEU A 59 -8.50 18.17 -15.64
N TYR A 60 -8.95 17.94 -16.87
CA TYR A 60 -9.18 19.02 -17.84
C TYR A 60 -10.22 20.04 -17.35
N GLU A 61 -11.33 19.57 -16.75
CA GLU A 61 -12.35 20.47 -16.18
C GLU A 61 -11.92 21.18 -14.89
N LEU A 62 -10.94 20.63 -14.15
CA LEU A 62 -10.42 21.24 -12.92
C LEU A 62 -9.43 22.38 -13.17
N PHE A 63 -8.78 22.40 -14.34
CA PHE A 63 -7.74 23.38 -14.70
C PHE A 63 -8.18 24.37 -15.80
N GLN A 64 -9.42 24.28 -16.28
CA GLN A 64 -10.08 25.31 -17.10
C GLN A 64 -10.99 26.18 -16.25
#